data_AF-A0A0S8D6R7-F1
#
_entry.id   AF-A0A0S8D6R7-F1
#
_cell.length_a   1.000
_cell.length_b   1.000
_cell.length_c   1.000
_cell.angle_alpha   90.00
_cell.angle_beta   90.00
_cell.angle_gamma   90.00
#
_symmetry.space_group_name_H-M   'P 1'
#
loop_
_entity.id
_entity.type
_entity.pdbx_description
1 polymer ?
#
loop_
_entity_poly.entity_id
_entity_poly.type
_entity_poly.pdbx_seq_one_letter_code
_entity_poly.pdbx_strand_id
1 'polypeptide(L)' 'MYRESRVLMDTYCTITVVSDSRKEAQGAIEAGYGEIKKLETLLNYFAADSEISEINRNAGIKPVRVSKDTLDIL' A
#
# COMPACT_ATOMS: atom_id res chain seq x y z
N MET A 1 -6.65 -24.28 0.71
CA MET A 1 -5.79 -23.29 0.01
C MET A 1 -6.68 -22.40 -0.85
N TYR A 2 -6.62 -21.10 -0.63
CA TYR A 2 -7.41 -20.08 -1.33
C TYR A 2 -6.45 -19.12 -2.02
N ARG A 3 -6.78 -18.71 -3.23
CA ARG A 3 -5.96 -17.79 -4.03
C ARG A 3 -6.85 -16.77 -4.71
N GLU A 4 -6.45 -15.52 -4.65
CA GLU A 4 -7.12 -14.42 -5.33
C GLU A 4 -6.09 -13.48 -5.95
N SER A 5 -6.37 -12.94 -7.13
CA SER A 5 -5.53 -11.98 -7.84
C SER A 5 -6.32 -10.70 -8.12
N ARG A 6 -5.74 -9.54 -7.80
CA ARG A 6 -6.29 -8.20 -8.08
C ARG A 6 -5.24 -7.33 -8.75
N VAL A 7 -5.69 -6.37 -9.55
CA VAL A 7 -4.82 -5.30 -10.06
C VAL A 7 -4.75 -4.20 -9.01
N LEU A 8 -3.54 -3.91 -8.53
CA LEU A 8 -3.21 -2.90 -7.53
C LEU A 8 -1.83 -2.33 -7.85
N MET A 9 -1.59 -1.06 -7.58
CA MET A 9 -0.32 -0.38 -7.91
C MET A 9 0.08 -0.58 -9.38
N ASP A 10 -0.91 -0.54 -10.28
CA ASP A 10 -0.76 -0.81 -11.72
C ASP A 10 -0.09 -2.15 -12.08
N THR A 11 -0.14 -3.13 -11.18
CA THR A 11 0.39 -4.48 -11.38
C THR A 11 -0.54 -5.57 -10.84
N TYR A 12 -0.26 -6.83 -11.15
CA TYR A 12 -1.02 -7.97 -10.64
C TYR A 12 -0.47 -8.42 -9.29
N CYS A 13 -1.28 -8.25 -8.23
CA CYS A 13 -1.00 -8.78 -6.91
C CYS A 13 -1.82 -10.05 -6.69
N THR A 14 -1.17 -11.14 -6.26
CA THR A 14 -1.83 -12.40 -5.95
C THR A 14 -1.59 -12.77 -4.49
N ILE A 15 -2.66 -12.94 -3.73
CA ILE A 15 -2.63 -13.39 -2.34
C ILE A 15 -3.06 -14.85 -2.28
N THR A 16 -2.26 -15.68 -1.61
CA THR A 16 -2.55 -17.11 -1.38
C THR A 16 -2.58 -17.39 0.10
N VAL A 17 -3.68 -17.97 0.59
CA VAL A 17 -3.90 -18.29 2.01
C VAL A 17 -4.16 -19.78 2.19
N VAL A 18 -3.45 -20.39 3.14
CA VAL A 18 -3.71 -21.75 3.60
C VAL A 18 -4.51 -21.64 4.90
N SER A 19 -5.77 -22.06 4.87
CA SER A 19 -6.67 -22.12 6.02
C SER A 19 -7.71 -23.20 5.76
N ASP A 20 -8.26 -23.76 6.85
CA ASP A 20 -9.35 -24.74 6.84
C ASP A 20 -10.73 -24.06 6.72
N SER A 21 -10.80 -22.74 6.93
CA SER A 21 -12.02 -21.95 6.90
C SER A 21 -12.00 -20.96 5.74
N ARG A 22 -12.98 -21.08 4.83
CA ARG A 22 -13.17 -20.12 3.72
C ARG A 22 -13.39 -18.70 4.23
N LYS A 23 -14.10 -18.54 5.35
CA LYS A 23 -14.40 -17.23 5.93
C LYS A 23 -13.15 -16.54 6.44
N GLU A 24 -12.29 -17.29 7.13
CA GLU A 24 -11.01 -16.78 7.63
C GLU A 24 -10.06 -16.46 6.48
N ALA A 25 -10.00 -17.34 5.47
CA ALA A 25 -9.21 -17.10 4.28
C ALA A 25 -9.64 -15.82 3.55
N GLN A 26 -10.95 -15.60 3.36
CA GLN A 26 -11.44 -14.37 2.74
C GLN A 26 -11.12 -13.15 3.61
N GLY A 27 -11.30 -13.23 4.92
CA GLY A 27 -10.96 -12.14 5.84
C GLY A 27 -9.49 -11.74 5.76
N ALA A 28 -8.58 -12.72 5.69
CA ALA A 28 -7.16 -12.48 5.51
C ALA A 28 -6.82 -11.88 4.13
N ILE A 29 -7.47 -12.36 3.06
CA ILE A 29 -7.31 -11.81 1.71
C ILE A 29 -7.75 -10.34 1.66
N GLU A 30 -8.93 -10.02 2.20
CA GLU A 30 -9.41 -8.62 2.24
C GLU A 30 -8.52 -7.72 3.09
N ALA A 31 -8.05 -8.21 4.25
CA ALA A 31 -7.12 -7.45 5.08
C ALA A 31 -5.81 -7.15 4.32
N GLY A 32 -5.24 -8.15 3.64
CA GLY A 32 -4.03 -7.99 2.84
C GLY A 32 -4.20 -6.98 1.70
N TYR A 33 -5.31 -7.06 0.96
CA TYR A 33 -5.60 -6.08 -0.09
C TYR A 33 -5.90 -4.68 0.46
N GLY A 34 -6.51 -4.57 1.63
CA GLY A 34 -6.73 -3.31 2.32
C GLY A 34 -5.42 -2.58 2.65
N GLU A 35 -4.42 -3.31 3.15
CA GLU A 35 -3.10 -2.73 3.44
C GLU A 35 -2.34 -2.33 2.16
N ILE A 36 -2.37 -3.17 1.11
CA ILE A 36 -1.73 -2.82 -0.18
C ILE A 36 -2.34 -1.52 -0.74
N LYS A 37 -3.66 -1.35 -0.64
CA LYS A 37 -4.34 -0.13 -1.10
C LYS A 37 -3.99 1.12 -0.29
N LYS A 38 -3.75 0.98 1.02
CA LYS A 38 -3.25 2.08 1.85
C LYS A 38 -1.84 2.49 1.42
N LEU A 39 -0.95 1.51 1.22
CA LEU A 39 0.40 1.76 0.73
C LEU A 39 0.42 2.38 -0.66
N GLU A 40 -0.44 1.90 -1.56
CA GLU A 40 -0.63 2.48 -2.89
C GLU A 40 -0.98 3.97 -2.80
N THR A 41 -1.87 4.36 -1.88
CA THR A 41 -2.26 5.78 -1.70
C THR A 41 -1.10 6.63 -1.15
N LEU A 42 -0.37 6.11 -0.16
CA LEU A 42 0.76 6.82 0.46
C LEU A 42 1.96 6.97 -0.49
N LEU A 43 2.27 5.91 -1.24
CA LEU A 43 3.43 5.82 -2.12
C LEU A 43 3.11 6.22 -3.57
N ASN A 44 1.90 6.73 -3.84
CA ASN A 44 1.53 7.15 -5.17
C ASN A 44 2.36 8.38 -5.59
N TYR A 45 3.36 8.13 -6.43
CA TYR A 45 4.23 9.17 -7.00
C TYR A 45 3.46 10.16 -7.90
N PHE A 46 2.33 9.76 -8.48
CA PHE A 46 1.53 10.57 -9.39
C PHE A 46 0.42 11.35 -8.68
N ALA A 47 0.12 11.03 -7.42
CA ALA A 47 -0.81 11.79 -6.61
C ALA A 47 -0.14 13.10 -6.17
N ALA A 48 -0.71 14.24 -6.57
CA ALA A 48 -0.18 15.55 -6.23
C ALA A 48 -0.17 15.82 -4.71
N ASP A 49 -1.04 15.13 -3.97
CA ASP A 49 -1.22 15.20 -2.53
C ASP A 49 -0.48 14.11 -1.74
N SER A 50 0.39 13.29 -2.38
CA SER A 50 1.20 12.32 -1.64
C SER A 50 2.34 12.97 -0.86
N GLU A 51 2.76 12.30 0.22
CA GLU A 51 3.90 12.74 1.05
C GLU A 51 5.20 12.79 0.23
N ILE A 52 5.36 11.88 -0.74
CA ILE A 52 6.50 11.86 -1.67
C ILE A 52 6.49 13.10 -2.56
N SER A 53 5.34 13.47 -3.12
CA SER A 53 5.19 14.69 -3.91
C SER A 53 5.48 15.95 -3.08
N GLU A 54 5.10 15.96 -1.80
CA GLU A 54 5.42 17.08 -0.90
C GLU A 54 6.92 17.17 -0.57
N ILE A 55 7.60 16.04 -0.31
CA ILE A 55 9.06 15.99 -0.16
C ILE A 55 9.73 16.57 -1.40
N ASN A 56 9.36 16.10 -2.58
CA ASN A 56 9.96 16.53 -3.84
C ASN A 56 9.80 18.03 -4.09
N ARG A 57 8.61 18.59 -3.78
CA ARG A 57 8.37 20.04 -3.92
C ARG A 57 9.17 20.91 -2.95
N ASN A 58 9.51 20.38 -1.77
CA ASN A 58 10.25 21.11 -0.74
C ASN A 58 11.73 20.73 -0.68
N ALA A 59 12.24 19.98 -1.66
CA ALA A 59 13.63 19.55 -1.72
C ALA A 59 14.58 20.75 -1.68
N GLY A 60 15.43 20.82 -0.65
CA GLY A 60 16.35 21.93 -0.43
C GLY A 60 15.72 23.24 0.06
N ILE A 61 14.42 23.26 0.37
CA ILE A 61 13.69 24.45 0.83
C ILE A 61 13.41 24.38 2.33
N LYS A 62 12.73 23.33 2.80
CA LYS A 62 12.34 23.17 4.23
C LYS A 62 12.08 21.70 4.59
N PRO A 63 12.19 21.32 5.88
CA PRO A 63 11.80 19.98 6.32
C PRO A 63 10.30 19.75 6.10
N VAL A 64 9.96 18.52 5.70
CA VAL A 64 8.58 18.04 5.50
C VAL A 64 8.28 16.98 6.55
N ARG A 65 7.13 17.09 7.22
CA ARG A 65 6.66 16.08 8.16
C ARG A 65 5.98 14.97 7.37
N VAL A 66 6.40 13.73 7.59
CA VAL A 66 5.81 12.54 6.97
C VAL A 66 5.29 11.56 8.02
N SER A 67 4.42 10.66 7.59
CA SER A 67 3.99 9.51 8.37
C SER A 67 5.15 8.57 8.71
N LYS A 68 4.96 7.74 9.73
CA LYS A 68 5.97 6.75 10.13
C LYS A 68 6.22 5.74 9.01
N ASP A 69 5.16 5.29 8.34
CA ASP A 69 5.26 4.29 7.28
C ASP A 69 6.11 4.80 6.09
N THR A 70 5.95 6.07 5.70
CA THR A 70 6.80 6.70 4.68
C THR A 70 8.25 6.81 5.15
N LEU A 71 8.47 7.17 6.42
CA LEU A 71 9.82 7.27 6.97
C LEU A 71 10.52 5.92 7.08
N ASP A 72 9.80 4.85 7.42
CA ASP A 72 10.35 3.50 7.57
C ASP A 72 10.81 2.91 6.21
N ILE A 73 10.35 3.47 5.08
CA ILE A 73 10.67 3.01 3.72
C ILE A 73 11.82 3.80 3.06
N LEU A 74 12.04 5.07 3.47
CA LEU A 74 13.08 5.96 2.94
C LEU A 74 14.47 5.69 3.54
#